data_AF-A0A2N1V0P2-F1
#
_entry.id   AF-A0A2N1V0P2-F1
#
_cell.length_a   1.000
_cell.length_b   1.000
_cell.length_c   1.000
_cell.angle_alpha   90.00
_cell.angle_beta   90.00
_cell.angle_gamma   90.00
#
_symmetry.space_group_name_H-M   'P 1'
#
loop_
_entity.id
_entity.type
_entity.pdbx_description
1 polymer ?
#
loop_
_entity_poly.entity_id
_entity_poly.type
_entity_poly.pdbx_seq_one_letter_code
_entity_poly.pdbx_strand_id
1 'polypeptide(L)'
;MERGISTSMWQKNSLYAILLISVAAGGYGILSTAWQSGCCEFLAQTTISHGEKQVQKMLVDRPNMAKYTALNGEIKAITPQDAIWQWAAKNYNTTIYESRINWDKGELIDKPSHYIAENTSPQHGQSGSIRIRPAIMNADGKLEVLSFEMLWNACIFELINIRNAEKSLAIYSQALTGEINRAQFVRQYQLAEYQSLVKLKQFYQDVWLPWATAHKFASNPELWEQSLPASYEEWIRIRYGQNNAYKYFEDYYDRVIVPHLKHSSVGQEPQKAK
;
A
#
# COMPACT_ATOMS: atom_id res chain seq x y z
N MET A 1 17.17 28.64 17.18
CA MET A 1 17.03 28.05 15.82
C MET A 1 16.91 26.54 16.03
N GLU A 2 15.73 26.11 16.48
CA GLU A 2 15.45 24.73 16.87
C GLU A 2 15.30 23.87 15.62
N ARG A 3 16.19 22.90 15.44
CA ARG A 3 16.06 21.89 14.40
C ARG A 3 15.00 20.91 14.86
N GLY A 4 13.78 21.06 14.35
CA GLY A 4 12.73 20.06 14.49
C GLY A 4 13.23 18.73 13.91
N ILE A 5 13.49 17.77 14.79
CA ILE A 5 13.81 16.39 14.41
C ILE A 5 12.52 15.81 13.85
N SER A 6 12.40 15.79 12.53
CA SER A 6 11.34 15.07 11.81
C SER A 6 11.57 13.57 12.04
N THR A 7 10.96 13.02 13.08
CA THR A 7 10.89 11.57 13.27
C THR A 7 10.02 11.02 12.16
N SER A 8 10.64 10.41 11.14
CA SER A 8 9.94 9.79 10.02
C SER A 8 8.82 8.87 10.53
N MET A 9 7.58 9.28 10.27
CA MET A 9 6.32 8.79 10.84
C MET A 9 5.87 7.45 10.23
N TRP A 10 6.79 6.49 10.09
CA TRP A 10 6.52 5.22 9.43
C TRP A 10 7.12 4.05 10.24
N GLN A 11 6.33 3.51 11.17
CA GLN A 11 6.48 2.15 11.66
C GLN A 11 5.24 1.38 11.16
N LYS A 12 5.41 0.47 10.19
CA LYS A 12 4.31 -0.33 9.65
C LYS A 12 4.62 -1.83 9.76
N ASN A 13 3.71 -2.54 10.42
CA ASN A 13 3.62 -3.99 10.50
C ASN A 13 2.40 -4.48 9.70
N SER A 14 2.60 -4.99 8.49
CA SER A 14 1.50 -5.55 7.68
C SER A 14 1.89 -6.88 7.03
N LEU A 15 1.69 -7.98 7.76
CA LEU A 15 1.52 -9.34 7.24
C LEU A 15 0.71 -10.17 8.24
N TYR A 16 -0.61 -10.26 8.04
CA TYR A 16 -1.43 -11.34 8.61
C TYR A 16 -2.44 -11.76 7.54
N ALA A 17 -2.21 -12.93 6.93
CA ALA A 17 -3.22 -13.68 6.20
C ALA A 17 -2.85 -15.16 6.33
N ILE A 18 -3.70 -15.92 7.01
CA ILE A 18 -3.58 -17.36 7.26
C ILE A 18 -4.18 -18.11 6.07
N LEU A 19 -3.44 -19.11 5.57
CA LEU A 19 -3.77 -19.95 4.43
C LEU A 19 -4.79 -21.04 4.82
N LEU A 20 -5.98 -21.04 4.23
CA LEU A 20 -6.89 -22.20 4.20
C LEU A 20 -7.50 -22.30 2.80
N ILE A 21 -7.16 -23.38 2.08
CA ILE A 21 -7.60 -23.66 0.71
C ILE A 21 -8.67 -24.74 0.75
N SER A 22 -9.85 -24.43 0.19
CA SER A 22 -10.88 -25.42 -0.16
C SER A 22 -11.34 -25.15 -1.59
N VAL A 23 -11.31 -26.20 -2.43
CA VAL A 23 -11.67 -26.16 -3.86
C VAL A 23 -13.13 -26.63 -4.03
N ALA A 24 -13.93 -25.89 -4.78
CA ALA A 24 -15.20 -26.37 -5.32
C ALA A 24 -15.42 -25.83 -6.75
N ALA A 25 -15.87 -26.70 -7.64
CA ALA A 25 -16.03 -26.47 -9.07
C ALA A 25 -17.50 -26.46 -9.50
N GLY A 26 -17.81 -25.72 -10.56
CA GLY A 26 -18.79 -26.13 -11.58
C GLY A 26 -19.98 -25.19 -11.83
N GLY A 27 -20.23 -24.89 -13.11
CA GLY A 27 -21.58 -24.63 -13.63
C GLY A 27 -21.75 -23.48 -14.63
N TYR A 28 -21.63 -23.77 -15.93
CA TYR A 28 -21.97 -22.90 -17.06
C TYR A 28 -23.48 -22.77 -17.28
N GLY A 29 -23.93 -21.64 -17.84
CA GLY A 29 -25.28 -21.47 -18.38
C GLY A 29 -25.38 -20.25 -19.30
N ILE A 30 -25.49 -20.49 -20.60
CA ILE A 30 -25.66 -19.52 -21.70
C ILE A 30 -27.16 -19.24 -21.89
N LEU A 31 -27.55 -18.01 -22.27
CA LEU A 31 -28.46 -17.70 -23.40
C LEU A 31 -28.99 -16.25 -23.37
N SER A 32 -28.83 -15.56 -24.51
CA SER A 32 -29.90 -14.84 -25.25
C SER A 32 -29.40 -13.52 -25.86
N THR A 33 -28.98 -13.62 -27.12
CA THR A 33 -28.74 -12.53 -28.07
C THR A 33 -29.98 -12.33 -28.93
N ALA A 34 -30.65 -11.17 -28.86
CA ALA A 34 -31.35 -10.52 -29.99
C ALA A 34 -32.32 -9.40 -29.52
N TRP A 35 -31.81 -8.27 -29.00
CA TRP A 35 -32.60 -7.02 -28.85
C TRP A 35 -31.69 -5.76 -28.88
N GLN A 36 -30.54 -5.81 -29.58
CA GLN A 36 -29.39 -4.93 -29.31
C GLN A 36 -29.00 -3.92 -30.41
N SER A 37 -29.80 -3.74 -31.47
CA SER A 37 -29.31 -3.05 -32.68
C SER A 37 -29.92 -1.67 -32.95
N GLY A 38 -30.70 -1.07 -32.05
CA GLY A 38 -31.43 0.18 -32.34
C GLY A 38 -31.22 1.37 -31.41
N CYS A 39 -30.74 1.16 -30.17
CA CYS A 39 -30.60 2.22 -29.15
C CYS A 39 -29.23 2.28 -28.47
N CYS A 40 -28.28 1.39 -28.83
CA CYS A 40 -26.99 1.27 -28.14
C CYS A 40 -25.96 2.35 -28.50
N GLU A 41 -26.22 3.19 -29.51
CA GLU A 41 -25.21 4.14 -30.01
C GLU A 41 -25.28 5.53 -29.35
N PHE A 42 -26.29 5.82 -28.51
CA PHE A 42 -26.44 7.12 -27.84
C PHE A 42 -26.51 7.05 -26.30
N LEU A 43 -26.49 5.84 -25.72
CA LEU A 43 -26.26 5.63 -24.29
C LEU A 43 -25.03 4.75 -24.09
N ALA A 44 -23.92 5.16 -24.70
CA ALA A 44 -22.62 4.90 -24.11
C ALA A 44 -22.58 5.64 -22.77
N GLN A 45 -23.26 5.08 -21.76
CA GLN A 45 -22.94 5.29 -20.37
C GLN A 45 -21.44 5.05 -20.30
N THR A 46 -20.66 6.13 -20.25
CA THR A 46 -19.22 6.07 -20.08
C THR A 46 -19.01 5.25 -18.83
N THR A 47 -18.69 3.97 -19.04
CA THR A 47 -18.60 3.02 -17.96
C THR A 47 -17.36 3.42 -17.20
N ILE A 48 -17.55 4.17 -16.11
CA ILE A 48 -16.44 4.61 -15.28
C ILE A 48 -15.63 3.37 -14.91
N SER A 49 -14.33 3.43 -15.15
CA SER A 49 -13.46 2.28 -14.93
C SER A 49 -13.43 1.94 -13.44
N HIS A 50 -12.99 0.73 -13.10
CA HIS A 50 -12.85 0.34 -11.71
C HIS A 50 -11.99 1.32 -10.92
N GLY A 51 -10.88 1.75 -11.50
CA GLY A 51 -9.99 2.73 -10.88
C GLY A 51 -10.69 4.02 -10.49
N GLU A 52 -11.48 4.59 -11.41
CA GLU A 52 -12.22 5.82 -11.19
C GLU A 52 -13.27 5.65 -10.09
N LYS A 53 -13.97 4.49 -10.06
CA LYS A 53 -14.91 4.14 -8.98
C LYS A 53 -14.23 4.12 -7.62
N GLN A 54 -13.01 3.57 -7.50
CA GLN A 54 -12.30 3.51 -6.23
C GLN A 54 -11.84 4.89 -5.76
N VAL A 55 -11.33 5.73 -6.67
CA VAL A 55 -10.94 7.11 -6.31
C VAL A 55 -12.16 7.91 -5.88
N GLN A 56 -13.30 7.80 -6.58
CA GLN A 56 -14.55 8.47 -6.16
C GLN A 56 -14.99 8.04 -4.75
N LYS A 57 -14.98 6.73 -4.45
CA LYS A 57 -15.29 6.21 -3.10
C LYS A 57 -14.33 6.78 -2.06
N MET A 58 -13.03 6.77 -2.34
CA MET A 58 -12.00 7.33 -1.46
C MET A 58 -12.26 8.80 -1.13
N LEU A 59 -12.59 9.63 -2.12
CA LEU A 59 -12.86 11.06 -1.90
C LEU A 59 -14.16 11.30 -1.11
N VAL A 60 -15.17 10.43 -1.25
CA VAL A 60 -16.39 10.48 -0.44
C VAL A 60 -16.11 10.07 1.01
N ASP A 61 -15.38 8.97 1.21
CA ASP A 61 -15.08 8.42 2.52
C ASP A 61 -14.02 9.23 3.29
N ARG A 62 -13.18 10.00 2.58
CA ARG A 62 -12.15 10.88 3.15
C ARG A 62 -12.28 12.30 2.57
N PRO A 63 -13.19 13.14 3.11
CA PRO A 63 -13.42 14.49 2.59
C PRO A 63 -12.17 15.37 2.56
N ASN A 64 -11.22 15.17 3.49
CA ASN A 64 -9.93 15.88 3.50
C ASN A 64 -9.01 15.52 2.31
N MET A 65 -9.28 14.42 1.59
CA MET A 65 -8.61 14.12 0.32
C MET A 65 -9.29 14.80 -0.88
N ALA A 66 -10.56 15.17 -0.74
CA ALA A 66 -11.37 15.71 -1.82
C ALA A 66 -11.14 17.21 -2.05
N LYS A 67 -10.60 17.92 -1.06
CA LYS A 67 -10.42 19.39 -1.11
C LYS A 67 -9.05 19.80 -0.62
N TYR A 68 -8.47 20.80 -1.25
CA TYR A 68 -7.21 21.42 -0.85
C TYR A 68 -7.35 22.95 -0.81
N THR A 69 -6.51 23.60 -0.02
CA THR A 69 -6.44 25.06 0.07
C THR A 69 -5.25 25.53 -0.75
N ALA A 70 -5.48 26.32 -1.78
CA ALA A 70 -4.43 26.96 -2.55
C ALA A 70 -3.76 28.08 -1.73
N LEU A 71 -2.58 28.54 -2.16
CA LEU A 71 -1.77 29.57 -1.51
C LEU A 71 -2.49 30.92 -1.34
N ASN A 72 -3.52 31.18 -2.15
CA ASN A 72 -4.38 32.37 -2.03
C ASN A 72 -5.54 32.19 -1.03
N GLY A 73 -5.62 31.06 -0.33
CA GLY A 73 -6.70 30.72 0.60
C GLY A 73 -7.94 30.11 -0.05
N GLU A 74 -7.98 29.96 -1.38
CA GLU A 74 -9.12 29.37 -2.08
C GLU A 74 -9.20 27.86 -1.85
N ILE A 75 -10.37 27.36 -1.48
CA ILE A 75 -10.64 25.92 -1.33
C ILE A 75 -11.08 25.36 -2.69
N LYS A 76 -10.34 24.40 -3.21
CA LYS A 76 -10.60 23.74 -4.49
C LYS A 76 -10.83 22.25 -4.30
N ALA A 77 -11.58 21.65 -5.21
CA ALA A 77 -11.85 20.22 -5.22
C ALA A 77 -10.87 19.48 -6.14
N ILE A 78 -10.58 18.22 -5.81
CA ILE A 78 -9.93 17.30 -6.75
C ILE A 78 -10.92 16.86 -7.82
N THR A 79 -10.46 16.85 -9.05
CA THR A 79 -11.21 16.55 -10.27
C THR A 79 -10.56 15.41 -11.05
N PRO A 80 -11.31 14.73 -11.96
CA PRO A 80 -10.74 13.73 -12.86
C PRO A 80 -9.65 14.26 -13.82
N GLN A 81 -9.52 15.58 -13.96
CA GLN A 81 -8.47 16.21 -14.77
C GLN A 81 -7.14 16.32 -14.01
N ASP A 82 -7.16 16.15 -12.68
CA ASP A 82 -5.96 16.23 -11.87
C ASP A 82 -5.04 15.03 -12.08
N ALA A 83 -3.75 15.29 -12.30
CA ALA A 83 -2.74 14.25 -12.52
C ALA A 83 -2.67 13.26 -11.34
N ILE A 84 -2.85 13.73 -10.10
CA ILE A 84 -2.87 12.87 -8.91
C ILE A 84 -4.07 11.92 -8.90
N TRP A 85 -5.23 12.39 -9.38
CA TRP A 85 -6.44 11.58 -9.50
C TRP A 85 -6.25 10.51 -10.57
N GLN A 86 -5.77 10.89 -11.75
CA GLN A 86 -5.55 9.99 -12.89
C GLN A 86 -4.53 8.91 -12.55
N TRP A 87 -3.47 9.28 -11.84
CA TRP A 87 -2.47 8.34 -11.38
C TRP A 87 -3.06 7.33 -10.40
N ALA A 88 -3.85 7.78 -9.41
CA ALA A 88 -4.48 6.88 -8.46
C ALA A 88 -5.49 5.95 -9.13
N ALA A 89 -6.34 6.48 -10.03
CA ALA A 89 -7.31 5.68 -10.78
C ALA A 89 -6.60 4.59 -11.61
N LYS A 90 -5.52 4.93 -12.32
CA LYS A 90 -4.71 3.96 -13.06
C LYS A 90 -4.17 2.84 -12.17
N ASN A 91 -3.69 3.18 -10.96
CA ASN A 91 -3.11 2.17 -10.06
C ASN A 91 -4.20 1.31 -9.39
N TYR A 92 -5.35 1.85 -9.02
CA TYR A 92 -6.49 1.03 -8.58
C TYR A 92 -6.99 0.07 -9.66
N ASN A 93 -6.84 0.45 -10.94
CA ASN A 93 -7.21 -0.41 -12.06
C ASN A 93 -6.15 -1.47 -12.40
N THR A 94 -4.98 -1.46 -11.74
CA THR A 94 -3.96 -2.50 -11.93
C THR A 94 -4.45 -3.83 -11.36
N THR A 95 -4.16 -4.91 -12.06
CA THR A 95 -4.42 -6.28 -11.62
C THR A 95 -3.14 -6.91 -11.07
N ILE A 96 -3.22 -7.54 -9.90
CA ILE A 96 -2.17 -8.38 -9.31
C ILE A 96 -2.85 -9.72 -9.03
N TYR A 97 -2.29 -10.83 -9.53
CA TYR A 97 -2.95 -12.15 -9.52
C TYR A 97 -4.40 -12.09 -10.04
N GLU A 98 -4.58 -11.44 -11.19
CA GLU A 98 -5.90 -11.28 -11.87
C GLU A 98 -6.94 -10.47 -11.06
N SER A 99 -6.55 -9.95 -9.90
CA SER A 99 -7.43 -9.28 -8.95
C SER A 99 -7.10 -7.79 -8.87
N ARG A 100 -8.14 -6.96 -8.77
CA ARG A 100 -7.98 -5.50 -8.66
C ARG A 100 -7.82 -5.07 -7.20
N ILE A 101 -7.45 -3.81 -7.03
CA ILE A 101 -7.30 -3.17 -5.72
C ILE A 101 -8.58 -2.39 -5.42
N ASN A 102 -9.11 -2.55 -4.21
CA ASN A 102 -10.28 -1.81 -3.74
C ASN A 102 -9.89 -0.73 -2.73
N TRP A 103 -10.65 0.34 -2.70
CA TRP A 103 -10.69 1.24 -1.55
C TRP A 103 -11.54 0.59 -0.44
N ASP A 104 -11.01 0.61 0.78
CA ASP A 104 -11.70 0.20 2.00
C ASP A 104 -11.83 1.39 2.95
N LYS A 105 -13.08 1.68 3.35
CA LYS A 105 -13.44 2.80 4.22
C LYS A 105 -13.03 2.62 5.68
N GLY A 106 -12.60 1.43 6.09
CA GLY A 106 -12.22 1.10 7.47
C GLY A 106 -11.19 2.07 8.08
N GLU A 107 -11.31 2.33 9.38
CA GLU A 107 -10.51 3.35 10.09
C GLU A 107 -9.29 2.79 10.85
N LEU A 108 -8.87 1.55 10.56
CA LEU A 108 -7.74 0.90 11.25
C LEU A 108 -7.90 0.82 12.78
N ILE A 109 -9.14 0.69 13.29
CA ILE A 109 -9.39 0.56 14.74
C ILE A 109 -8.76 -0.72 15.33
N ASP A 110 -8.50 -1.71 14.50
CA ASP A 110 -7.83 -2.97 14.81
C ASP A 110 -6.28 -2.86 14.81
N LYS A 111 -5.74 -1.67 14.54
CA LYS A 111 -4.30 -1.40 14.52
C LYS A 111 -3.92 -0.36 15.57
N PRO A 112 -2.65 -0.36 16.05
CA PRO A 112 -2.14 0.70 16.90
C PRO A 112 -2.37 2.10 16.32
N SER A 113 -2.50 3.10 17.18
CA SER A 113 -2.87 4.47 16.80
C SER A 113 -1.89 5.17 15.86
N HIS A 114 -0.63 4.73 15.81
CA HIS A 114 0.40 5.27 14.92
C HIS A 114 0.29 4.73 13.47
N TYR A 115 -0.60 3.78 13.19
CA TYR A 115 -0.83 3.29 11.83
C TYR A 115 -1.72 4.26 11.07
N ILE A 116 -1.14 4.88 10.04
CA ILE A 116 -1.86 5.78 9.14
C ILE A 116 -2.59 5.01 8.05
N ALA A 117 -1.97 3.98 7.48
CA ALA A 117 -2.53 3.24 6.35
C ALA A 117 -2.09 1.77 6.38
N GLU A 118 -2.87 0.94 5.69
CA GLU A 118 -2.57 -0.47 5.45
C GLU A 118 -3.06 -0.87 4.05
N ASN A 119 -2.36 -1.83 3.46
CA ASN A 119 -2.86 -2.58 2.33
C ASN A 119 -3.04 -4.07 2.68
N THR A 120 -3.99 -4.72 2.01
CA THR A 120 -4.08 -6.17 1.93
C THR A 120 -3.76 -6.58 0.49
N SER A 121 -2.72 -7.39 0.32
CA SER A 121 -2.32 -7.90 -0.99
C SER A 121 -3.40 -8.80 -1.57
N PRO A 122 -3.69 -8.72 -2.89
CA PRO A 122 -4.59 -9.67 -3.53
C PRO A 122 -4.10 -11.11 -3.39
N GLN A 123 -5.03 -12.04 -3.26
CA GLN A 123 -4.76 -13.49 -3.25
C GLN A 123 -5.65 -14.16 -4.30
N HIS A 124 -5.40 -15.42 -4.67
CA HIS A 124 -6.17 -16.12 -5.71
C HIS A 124 -7.69 -16.01 -5.47
N GLY A 125 -8.38 -15.22 -6.29
CA GLY A 125 -9.82 -14.95 -6.19
C GLY A 125 -10.24 -13.88 -5.17
N GLN A 126 -9.31 -13.30 -4.42
CA GLN A 126 -9.54 -12.23 -3.45
C GLN A 126 -8.89 -10.93 -3.91
N SER A 127 -9.72 -9.87 -4.04
CA SER A 127 -9.22 -8.53 -4.32
C SER A 127 -8.40 -7.99 -3.16
N GLY A 128 -7.33 -7.27 -3.49
CA GLY A 128 -6.59 -6.50 -2.49
C GLY A 128 -7.36 -5.26 -2.09
N SER A 129 -6.94 -4.63 -1.00
CA SER A 129 -7.55 -3.41 -0.51
C SER A 129 -6.51 -2.44 0.05
N ILE A 130 -6.89 -1.16 0.10
CA ILE A 130 -6.15 -0.10 0.79
C ILE A 130 -7.13 0.65 1.68
N ARG A 131 -6.73 0.89 2.92
CA ARG A 131 -7.48 1.69 3.89
C ARG A 131 -6.55 2.68 4.60
N ILE A 132 -7.05 3.88 4.87
CA ILE A 132 -6.30 4.97 5.48
C ILE A 132 -7.10 5.56 6.64
N ARG A 133 -6.47 5.76 7.79
CA ARG A 133 -7.07 6.39 8.96
C ARG A 133 -7.33 7.87 8.68
N PRO A 134 -8.47 8.46 9.08
CA PRO A 134 -8.71 9.89 8.88
C PRO A 134 -7.94 10.79 9.88
N ALA A 135 -7.55 10.25 11.03
CA ALA A 135 -6.91 11.00 12.12
C ALA A 135 -6.07 10.08 13.02
N ILE A 136 -4.92 10.52 13.54
CA ILE A 136 -4.04 9.75 14.43
C ILE A 136 -4.04 10.32 15.85
N MET A 137 -3.60 9.54 16.84
CA MET A 137 -3.33 10.09 18.17
C MET A 137 -1.93 10.70 18.20
N ASN A 138 -1.83 11.97 18.54
CA ASN A 138 -0.56 12.66 18.69
C ASN A 138 0.12 12.34 20.03
N ALA A 139 1.30 12.92 20.27
CA ALA A 139 2.09 12.68 21.50
C ALA A 139 1.37 13.08 22.79
N ASP A 140 0.45 14.06 22.72
CA ASP A 140 -0.36 14.51 23.85
C ASP A 140 -1.61 13.64 24.07
N GLY A 141 -1.77 12.57 23.30
CA GLY A 141 -2.96 11.73 23.33
C GLY A 141 -4.21 12.43 22.76
N LYS A 142 -4.04 13.44 21.91
CA LYS A 142 -5.15 14.10 21.22
C LYS A 142 -5.30 13.55 19.80
N LEU A 143 -6.56 13.47 19.35
CA LEU A 143 -6.86 13.08 17.98
C LEU A 143 -6.50 14.24 17.03
N GLU A 144 -5.58 13.97 16.12
CA GLU A 144 -5.09 14.89 15.09
C GLU A 144 -5.58 14.41 13.72
N VAL A 145 -6.41 15.23 13.07
CA VAL A 145 -6.93 14.95 11.73
C VAL A 145 -5.79 15.05 10.72
N LEU A 146 -5.63 14.03 9.89
CA LEU A 146 -4.59 14.02 8.86
C LEU A 146 -4.89 15.06 7.78
N SER A 147 -3.84 15.75 7.35
CA SER A 147 -3.92 16.75 6.29
C SER A 147 -4.19 16.13 4.92
N PHE A 148 -4.63 16.96 3.97
CA PHE A 148 -4.80 16.59 2.56
C PHE A 148 -3.56 15.86 2.01
N GLU A 149 -2.38 16.43 2.20
CA GLU A 149 -1.12 15.88 1.67
C GLU A 149 -0.71 14.58 2.37
N MET A 150 -0.90 14.47 3.70
CA MET A 150 -0.60 13.23 4.43
C MET A 150 -1.49 12.06 3.98
N LEU A 151 -2.79 12.30 3.75
CA LEU A 151 -3.72 11.28 3.29
C LEU A 151 -3.38 10.81 1.86
N TRP A 152 -3.07 11.75 0.95
CA TRP A 152 -2.65 11.41 -0.40
C TRP A 152 -1.32 10.68 -0.41
N ASN A 153 -0.33 11.15 0.35
CA ASN A 153 0.95 10.47 0.51
C ASN A 153 0.78 9.01 0.97
N ALA A 154 -0.04 8.79 2.00
CA ALA A 154 -0.34 7.45 2.50
C ALA A 154 -1.01 6.58 1.42
N CYS A 155 -1.98 7.12 0.68
CA CYS A 155 -2.65 6.40 -0.41
C CYS A 155 -1.68 5.97 -1.51
N ILE A 156 -0.86 6.90 -1.99
CA ILE A 156 0.11 6.65 -3.05
C ILE A 156 1.15 5.63 -2.59
N PHE A 157 1.66 5.76 -1.36
CA PHE A 157 2.58 4.78 -0.80
C PHE A 157 1.96 3.39 -0.75
N GLU A 158 0.71 3.22 -0.29
CA GLU A 158 0.07 1.90 -0.26
C GLU A 158 -0.20 1.34 -1.68
N LEU A 159 -0.58 2.18 -2.64
CA LEU A 159 -0.73 1.78 -4.05
C LEU A 159 0.59 1.34 -4.68
N ILE A 160 1.71 1.93 -4.27
CA ILE A 160 3.05 1.48 -4.66
C ILE A 160 3.39 0.18 -3.95
N ASN A 161 3.15 0.11 -2.64
CA ASN A 161 3.60 -0.99 -1.80
C ASN A 161 2.87 -2.30 -2.07
N ILE A 162 1.55 -2.25 -2.35
CA ILE A 162 0.76 -3.44 -2.67
C ILE A 162 1.27 -4.15 -3.94
N ARG A 163 1.95 -3.44 -4.85
CA ARG A 163 2.58 -4.03 -6.04
C ARG A 163 3.79 -4.90 -5.72
N ASN A 164 4.32 -4.82 -4.50
CA ASN A 164 5.36 -5.73 -4.03
C ASN A 164 4.78 -7.07 -3.54
N ALA A 165 3.46 -7.29 -3.60
CA ALA A 165 2.81 -8.53 -3.13
C ALA A 165 3.50 -9.80 -3.63
N GLU A 166 3.85 -9.88 -4.92
CA GLU A 166 4.52 -11.04 -5.50
C GLU A 166 5.91 -11.28 -4.89
N LYS A 167 6.68 -10.20 -4.75
CA LYS A 167 8.00 -10.25 -4.12
C LYS A 167 7.90 -10.64 -2.64
N SER A 168 6.96 -10.07 -1.91
CA SER A 168 6.72 -10.41 -0.50
C SER A 168 6.34 -11.88 -0.33
N LEU A 169 5.48 -12.41 -1.20
CA LEU A 169 5.11 -13.82 -1.19
C LEU A 169 6.31 -14.73 -1.49
N ALA A 170 7.15 -14.37 -2.44
CA ALA A 170 8.38 -15.09 -2.75
C ALA A 170 9.33 -15.13 -1.54
N ILE A 171 9.61 -13.98 -0.92
CA ILE A 171 10.45 -13.90 0.29
C ILE A 171 9.87 -14.77 1.41
N TYR A 172 8.57 -14.72 1.61
CA TYR A 172 7.87 -15.52 2.61
C TYR A 172 7.99 -17.03 2.33
N SER A 173 7.80 -17.46 1.09
CA SER A 173 7.93 -18.84 0.67
C SER A 173 9.35 -19.39 0.84
N GLN A 174 10.36 -18.60 0.45
CA GLN A 174 11.78 -18.95 0.66
C GLN A 174 12.12 -19.09 2.14
N ALA A 175 11.56 -18.25 3.01
CA ALA A 175 11.79 -18.33 4.44
C ALA A 175 11.10 -19.57 5.07
N LEU A 176 9.87 -19.88 4.66
CA LEU A 176 9.14 -21.06 5.12
C LEU A 176 9.83 -22.38 4.73
N THR A 177 10.53 -22.41 3.61
CA THR A 177 11.29 -23.58 3.14
C THR A 177 12.72 -23.63 3.68
N GLY A 178 13.16 -22.59 4.40
CA GLY A 178 14.51 -22.49 4.96
C GLY A 178 15.59 -22.15 3.93
N GLU A 179 15.21 -21.77 2.70
CA GLU A 179 16.13 -21.33 1.64
C GLU A 179 16.87 -20.04 2.05
N ILE A 180 16.18 -19.16 2.80
CA ILE A 180 16.77 -17.95 3.36
C ILE A 180 16.68 -17.95 4.88
N ASN A 181 17.73 -17.46 5.53
CA ASN A 181 17.76 -17.29 6.98
C ASN A 181 17.10 -15.97 7.43
N ARG A 182 17.00 -15.79 8.74
CA ARG A 182 16.43 -14.60 9.39
C ARG A 182 17.01 -13.27 8.88
N ALA A 183 18.34 -13.17 8.78
CA ALA A 183 18.99 -11.94 8.35
C ALA A 183 18.69 -11.62 6.87
N GLN A 184 18.68 -12.65 6.02
CA GLN A 184 18.31 -12.51 4.62
C GLN A 184 16.84 -12.12 4.46
N PHE A 185 15.92 -12.72 5.22
CA PHE A 185 14.51 -12.36 5.23
C PHE A 185 14.29 -10.88 5.56
N VAL A 186 14.87 -10.41 6.66
CA VAL A 186 14.78 -9.01 7.10
C VAL A 186 15.33 -8.08 6.03
N ARG A 187 16.54 -8.36 5.50
CA ARG A 187 17.17 -7.56 4.45
C ARG A 187 16.32 -7.47 3.19
N GLN A 188 15.70 -8.57 2.75
CA GLN A 188 14.90 -8.58 1.53
C GLN A 188 13.62 -7.74 1.66
N TYR A 189 12.95 -7.79 2.82
CA TYR A 189 11.80 -6.93 3.11
C TYR A 189 12.19 -5.46 3.19
N GLN A 190 13.29 -5.14 3.88
CA GLN A 190 13.83 -3.77 3.94
C GLN A 190 14.15 -3.22 2.55
N LEU A 191 14.77 -4.04 1.69
CA LEU A 191 15.07 -3.64 0.32
C LEU A 191 13.79 -3.40 -0.51
N ALA A 192 12.74 -4.21 -0.31
CA ALA A 192 11.44 -3.98 -0.96
C ALA A 192 10.79 -2.66 -0.51
N GLU A 193 10.85 -2.35 0.79
CA GLU A 193 10.37 -1.08 1.33
C GLU A 193 11.16 0.11 0.78
N TYR A 194 12.49 0.04 0.78
CA TYR A 194 13.33 1.09 0.17
C TYR A 194 12.96 1.33 -1.30
N GLN A 195 12.71 0.28 -2.08
CA GLN A 195 12.26 0.40 -3.46
C GLN A 195 10.89 1.09 -3.58
N SER A 196 9.98 0.89 -2.63
CA SER A 196 8.73 1.64 -2.56
C SER A 196 8.97 3.13 -2.28
N LEU A 197 9.89 3.46 -1.36
CA LEU A 197 10.24 4.85 -1.06
C LEU A 197 10.89 5.55 -2.26
N VAL A 198 11.75 4.86 -3.03
CA VAL A 198 12.31 5.39 -4.28
C VAL A 198 11.20 5.72 -5.28
N LYS A 199 10.21 4.83 -5.43
CA LYS A 199 9.05 5.07 -6.32
C LYS A 199 8.17 6.22 -5.81
N LEU A 200 8.01 6.36 -4.49
CA LEU A 200 7.26 7.46 -3.89
C LEU A 200 7.95 8.82 -4.15
N LYS A 201 9.28 8.86 -3.97
CA LYS A 201 10.10 10.02 -4.30
C LYS A 201 9.97 10.40 -5.78
N GLN A 202 9.97 9.41 -6.67
CA GLN A 202 9.79 9.62 -8.11
C GLN A 202 8.39 10.14 -8.43
N PHE A 203 7.33 9.57 -7.84
CA PHE A 203 5.96 10.07 -7.99
C PHE A 203 5.84 11.54 -7.59
N TYR A 204 6.53 11.94 -6.52
CA TYR A 204 6.53 13.34 -6.10
C TYR A 204 7.08 14.26 -7.18
N GLN A 205 8.22 13.89 -7.76
CA GLN A 205 8.90 14.70 -8.78
C GLN A 205 8.09 14.76 -10.08
N ASP A 206 7.50 13.64 -10.50
CA ASP A 206 6.88 13.52 -11.82
C ASP A 206 5.39 13.92 -11.84
N VAL A 207 4.69 13.79 -10.71
CA VAL A 207 3.23 13.93 -10.65
C VAL A 207 2.83 14.97 -9.61
N TRP A 208 3.24 14.79 -8.35
CA TRP A 208 2.74 15.62 -7.25
C TRP A 208 3.23 17.07 -7.33
N LEU A 209 4.53 17.29 -7.47
CA LEU A 209 5.13 18.62 -7.47
C LEU A 209 4.68 19.46 -8.67
N PRO A 210 4.61 18.91 -9.91
CA PRO A 210 4.00 19.63 -11.04
C PRO A 210 2.53 19.98 -10.78
N TRP A 211 1.74 19.02 -10.27
CA TRP A 211 0.34 19.26 -9.92
C TRP A 211 0.19 20.36 -8.85
N ALA A 212 0.97 20.28 -7.77
CA ALA A 212 0.95 21.23 -6.67
C ALA A 212 1.34 22.63 -7.16
N THR A 213 2.36 22.74 -8.02
CA THR A 213 2.79 24.00 -8.62
C THR A 213 1.67 24.62 -9.47
N ALA A 214 1.07 23.84 -10.37
CA ALA A 214 -0.03 24.30 -11.22
C ALA A 214 -1.25 24.77 -10.41
N HIS A 215 -1.53 24.10 -9.30
CA HIS A 215 -2.67 24.40 -8.42
C HIS A 215 -2.34 25.39 -7.29
N LYS A 216 -1.11 25.90 -7.24
CA LYS A 216 -0.61 26.78 -6.18
C LYS A 216 -0.83 26.16 -4.79
N PHE A 217 -0.56 24.87 -4.64
CA PHE A 217 -0.63 24.15 -3.36
C PHE A 217 0.75 24.16 -2.68
N ALA A 218 0.80 24.48 -1.39
CA ALA A 218 2.03 24.45 -0.60
C ALA A 218 2.36 23.01 -0.18
N SER A 219 3.24 22.36 -0.92
CA SER A 219 3.63 20.97 -0.66
C SER A 219 4.83 20.87 0.29
N ASN A 220 4.81 19.89 1.20
CA ASN A 220 5.93 19.54 2.06
C ASN A 220 6.79 18.40 1.46
N PRO A 221 8.00 18.68 0.93
CA PRO A 221 8.84 17.67 0.29
C PRO A 221 9.31 16.54 1.21
N GLU A 222 9.38 16.77 2.53
CA GLU A 222 9.82 15.74 3.48
C GLU A 222 8.80 14.61 3.63
N LEU A 223 7.50 14.89 3.44
CA LEU A 223 6.47 13.82 3.42
C LEU A 223 6.72 12.83 2.27
N TRP A 224 7.38 13.29 1.20
CA TRP A 224 7.60 12.54 -0.02
C TRP A 224 9.02 12.03 -0.17
N GLU A 225 9.74 11.91 0.95
CA GLU A 225 11.04 11.23 1.01
C GLU A 225 12.07 11.90 0.05
N GLN A 226 12.01 13.22 -0.14
CA GLN A 226 12.98 13.92 -0.99
C GLN A 226 14.41 13.81 -0.44
N SER A 227 14.55 13.70 0.88
CA SER A 227 15.79 13.44 1.60
C SER A 227 16.21 11.95 1.61
N LEU A 228 15.47 11.06 0.93
CA LEU A 228 15.83 9.63 0.82
C LEU A 228 17.23 9.46 0.19
N PRO A 229 18.14 8.72 0.84
CA PRO A 229 19.46 8.43 0.29
C PRO A 229 19.41 7.70 -1.05
N ALA A 230 20.46 7.90 -1.85
CA ALA A 230 20.56 7.32 -3.19
C ALA A 230 20.82 5.79 -3.19
N SER A 231 21.24 5.22 -2.06
CA SER A 231 21.47 3.77 -1.92
C SER A 231 20.76 3.20 -0.70
N TYR A 232 20.44 1.91 -0.80
CA TYR A 232 19.90 1.12 0.29
C TYR A 232 20.85 1.08 1.48
N GLU A 233 22.15 0.91 1.24
CA GLU A 233 23.19 0.82 2.27
C GLU A 233 23.29 2.12 3.09
N GLU A 234 23.12 3.28 2.46
CA GLU A 234 23.13 4.55 3.18
C GLU A 234 21.81 4.76 3.94
N TRP A 235 20.67 4.43 3.32
CA TRP A 235 19.37 4.48 3.98
C TRP A 235 19.33 3.61 5.23
N ILE A 236 19.84 2.39 5.14
CA ILE A 236 19.83 1.45 6.25
C ILE A 236 20.80 1.89 7.35
N ARG A 237 21.97 2.45 6.99
CA ARG A 237 22.93 3.02 7.95
C ARG A 237 22.31 4.15 8.78
N ILE A 238 21.56 5.05 8.14
CA ILE A 238 20.88 6.16 8.82
C ILE A 238 19.76 5.64 9.73
N ARG A 239 18.95 4.69 9.25
CA ARG A 239 17.79 4.17 9.98
C ARG A 239 18.17 3.25 11.16
N TYR A 240 19.15 2.36 10.99
CA TYR A 240 19.60 1.46 12.08
C TYR A 240 20.26 2.20 13.23
N GLY A 241 20.90 3.35 12.98
CA GLY A 241 21.50 4.16 14.04
C GLY A 241 20.49 4.87 14.94
N GLN A 242 19.20 4.92 14.53
CA GLN A 242 18.21 5.79 15.16
C GLN A 242 17.05 5.03 15.82
N ASN A 243 16.73 3.81 15.39
CA ASN A 243 15.66 3.05 16.03
C ASN A 243 15.65 1.57 15.61
N ASN A 244 15.10 0.72 16.47
CA ASN A 244 14.87 -0.70 16.19
C ASN A 244 13.67 -0.91 15.22
N ALA A 245 13.52 -0.05 14.21
CA ALA A 245 12.38 0.00 13.31
C ALA A 245 12.15 -1.32 12.57
N TYR A 246 13.19 -2.15 12.48
CA TYR A 246 13.16 -3.43 11.78
C TYR A 246 13.04 -4.64 12.70
N LYS A 247 12.91 -4.41 14.02
CA LYS A 247 12.50 -5.44 14.98
C LYS A 247 11.21 -6.13 14.55
N TYR A 248 10.36 -5.43 13.79
CA TYR A 248 9.16 -6.04 13.27
C TYR A 248 9.41 -7.28 12.40
N PHE A 249 10.26 -7.17 11.36
CA PHE A 249 10.50 -8.30 10.45
C PHE A 249 11.23 -9.44 11.15
N GLU A 250 12.07 -9.08 12.11
CA GLU A 250 12.71 -9.98 13.05
C GLU A 250 11.70 -10.76 13.90
N ASP A 251 10.82 -10.06 14.63
CA ASP A 251 9.78 -10.64 15.47
C ASP A 251 8.77 -11.45 14.63
N TYR A 252 8.51 -11.01 13.40
CA TYR A 252 7.67 -11.73 12.46
C TYR A 252 8.31 -13.06 12.05
N TYR A 253 9.59 -13.05 11.69
CA TYR A 253 10.32 -14.27 11.35
C TYR A 253 10.31 -15.25 12.52
N ASP A 254 10.62 -14.77 13.73
CA ASP A 254 10.70 -15.59 14.93
C ASP A 254 9.32 -16.16 15.34
N ARG A 255 8.26 -15.37 15.21
CA ARG A 255 6.89 -15.77 15.57
C ARG A 255 6.22 -16.66 14.52
N VAL A 256 6.46 -16.41 13.23
CA VAL A 256 5.72 -17.04 12.14
C VAL A 256 6.55 -18.08 11.41
N ILE A 257 7.81 -17.79 11.05
CA ILE A 257 8.62 -18.69 10.21
C ILE A 257 9.24 -19.82 11.04
N VAL A 258 9.87 -19.50 12.18
CA VAL A 258 10.59 -20.50 12.99
C VAL A 258 9.71 -21.69 13.41
N PRO A 259 8.43 -21.52 13.82
CA PRO A 259 7.57 -22.66 14.11
C PRO A 259 7.39 -23.61 12.92
N HIS A 260 7.24 -23.10 11.70
CA HIS A 260 7.05 -23.93 10.49
C HIS A 260 8.31 -24.75 10.14
N LEU A 261 9.50 -24.16 10.31
CA LEU A 261 10.77 -24.85 10.06
C LEU A 261 10.97 -26.06 11.00
N LYS A 262 10.59 -25.92 12.28
CA LYS A 262 10.71 -27.01 13.27
C LYS A 262 9.83 -28.21 12.93
N HIS A 263 8.63 -27.99 12.39
CA HIS A 263 7.74 -29.08 12.01
C HIS A 263 8.21 -29.81 10.74
N SER A 264 8.85 -29.10 9.82
CA SER A 264 9.36 -29.69 8.57
C SER A 264 10.52 -30.66 8.80
N SER A 265 11.33 -30.46 9.85
CA SER A 265 12.46 -31.34 10.19
C SER A 265 12.08 -32.66 10.87
N VAL A 266 10.86 -32.80 11.39
CA VAL A 266 10.46 -34.00 12.17
C VAL A 266 9.98 -35.16 11.28
N GLY A 267 9.73 -34.91 9.99
CA GLY A 267 9.21 -35.92 9.05
C GLY A 267 10.22 -36.56 8.10
N GLN A 268 11.49 -36.14 8.11
CA GLN A 268 12.53 -36.80 7.32
C GLN A 268 13.17 -37.93 8.14
N GLU A 269 12.49 -39.07 8.25
CA GLU A 269 13.16 -40.30 8.66
C GLU A 269 14.33 -40.57 7.70
N PRO A 270 15.54 -40.83 8.20
CA PRO A 270 16.65 -41.19 7.33
C PRO A 270 16.26 -42.46 6.57
N GLN A 271 16.11 -42.36 5.25
CA GLN A 271 16.00 -43.53 4.39
C GLN A 271 17.23 -44.38 4.66
N LYS A 272 17.04 -45.48 5.41
CA LYS A 272 18.08 -46.47 5.63
C LYS A 272 18.52 -46.97 4.26
N ALA A 273 19.77 -46.65 3.90
CA ALA A 273 20.39 -47.20 2.71
C ALA A 273 20.33 -48.73 2.80
N LYS A 274 19.73 -49.36 1.78
CA LYS A 274 19.72 -50.82 1.60
C LYS A 274 20.97 -51.28 0.90
#